data_AF-A0A8C7YHX0-F1
#
_entry.id   AF-A0A8C7YHX0-F1
#
_cell.length_a   1.000
_cell.length_b   1.000
_cell.length_c   1.000
_cell.angle_alpha   90.00
_cell.angle_beta   90.00
_cell.angle_gamma   90.00
#
_symmetry.space_group_name_H-M   'P 1'
#
loop_
_entity.id
_entity.type
_entity.pdbx_description
1 polymer ?
#
loop_
_entity_poly.entity_id
_entity_poly.type
_entity_poly.pdbx_seq_one_letter_code
_entity_poly.pdbx_strand_id
1 'polypeptide(L)'
;METLVFLFSFSALGILYTMNSIHEMQEPYVILEIGVAVLVVVFLFYFLITRGNPPKDILFFVFAEFSFTCVIDLVSALEYDGIISGFMEFYQKTGEPYLGTSYAIMMCYWDGIAHFAMYLMMISRITDRKAFRTMGLFWAGSLCANMSVFITGIVAGKYGSEVQPAFWLNFLFLLMPVLGGVLLFTRPKDRPLIGGYNVSKTYKKLLLGVNNRALTCLF
;
A
#
# COMPACT_ATOMS: atom_id res chain seq x y z
N MET A 1 16.09 -1.92 4.27
CA MET A 1 14.78 -2.60 4.14
C MET A 1 14.16 -2.33 2.78
N GLU A 2 14.10 -1.08 2.30
CA GLU A 2 13.57 -0.75 0.97
C GLU A 2 14.18 -1.56 -0.19
N THR A 3 15.52 -1.72 -0.22
CA THR A 3 16.20 -2.49 -1.29
C THR A 3 15.82 -3.96 -1.27
N LEU A 4 15.60 -4.53 -0.07
CA LEU A 4 15.18 -5.92 0.07
C LEU A 4 13.75 -6.10 -0.43
N VAL A 5 12.85 -5.15 -0.10
CA VAL A 5 11.47 -5.16 -0.59
C VAL A 5 11.44 -5.02 -2.11
N PHE A 6 12.24 -4.09 -2.66
CA PHE A 6 12.37 -3.90 -4.09
C PHE A 6 12.82 -5.20 -4.80
N LEU A 7 13.93 -5.80 -4.35
CA LEU A 7 14.45 -7.04 -4.94
C LEU A 7 13.47 -8.21 -4.80
N PHE A 8 12.83 -8.35 -3.64
CA PHE A 8 11.85 -9.41 -3.41
C PHE A 8 10.60 -9.25 -4.28
N SER A 9 10.20 -8.02 -4.59
CA SER A 9 9.03 -7.77 -5.46
C SER A 9 9.23 -8.35 -6.87
N PHE A 10 10.47 -8.42 -7.38
CA PHE A 10 10.76 -9.05 -8.68
C PHE A 10 10.58 -10.57 -8.67
N SER A 11 10.52 -11.23 -7.50
CA SER A 11 10.20 -12.66 -7.44
C SER A 11 8.79 -12.98 -7.97
N ALA A 12 7.90 -11.97 -8.03
CA ALA A 12 6.61 -12.07 -8.68
C ALA A 12 6.72 -12.54 -10.14
N LEU A 13 7.75 -12.09 -10.88
CA LEU A 13 7.98 -12.52 -12.27
C LEU A 13 8.17 -14.03 -12.39
N GLY A 14 8.92 -14.62 -11.45
CA GLY A 14 9.15 -16.06 -11.43
C GLY A 14 7.86 -16.82 -11.15
N ILE A 15 7.05 -16.33 -10.21
CA ILE A 15 5.76 -16.94 -9.86
C ILE A 15 4.81 -16.89 -11.07
N LEU A 16 4.65 -15.73 -11.71
CA LEU A 16 3.81 -15.57 -12.89
C LEU A 16 4.24 -16.47 -14.04
N TYR A 17 5.55 -16.55 -14.31
CA TYR A 17 6.09 -17.44 -15.33
C TYR A 17 5.80 -18.92 -15.03
N THR A 18 5.94 -19.35 -13.78
CA THR A 18 5.63 -20.72 -13.38
C THR A 18 4.15 -21.06 -13.49
N MET A 19 3.26 -20.14 -13.09
CA MET A 19 1.81 -20.30 -13.22
C MET A 19 1.39 -20.38 -14.69
N ASN A 20 2.00 -19.57 -15.56
CA ASN A 20 1.71 -19.62 -16.98
C ASN A 20 2.16 -20.94 -17.64
N SER A 21 3.22 -21.56 -17.12
CA SER A 21 3.77 -22.81 -17.66
C SER A 21 2.95 -24.06 -17.30
N ILE A 22 2.16 -24.01 -16.22
CA ILE A 22 1.41 -25.17 -15.70
C ILE A 22 -0.08 -24.97 -15.96
N HIS A 23 -0.63 -25.72 -16.92
CA HIS A 23 -2.02 -25.57 -17.36
C HIS A 23 -3.05 -25.85 -16.24
N GLU A 24 -2.74 -26.77 -15.33
CA GLU A 24 -3.59 -27.09 -14.17
C GLU A 24 -3.73 -25.94 -13.16
N MET A 25 -2.80 -24.95 -13.19
CA MET A 25 -2.86 -23.77 -12.32
C MET A 25 -3.70 -22.62 -12.90
N GLN A 26 -4.28 -22.81 -14.09
CA GLN A 26 -4.99 -21.77 -14.83
C GLN A 26 -6.50 -21.74 -14.55
N GLU A 27 -7.00 -22.61 -13.66
CA GLU A 27 -8.39 -22.61 -13.21
C GLU A 27 -8.68 -21.39 -12.31
N PRO A 28 -9.82 -20.69 -12.46
CA PRO A 28 -10.11 -19.44 -11.73
C PRO A 28 -9.97 -19.55 -10.20
N TYR A 29 -10.39 -20.69 -9.64
CA TYR A 29 -10.29 -20.97 -8.21
C TYR A 29 -8.85 -21.22 -7.75
N VAL A 30 -8.05 -21.88 -8.60
CA VAL A 30 -6.64 -22.18 -8.31
C VAL A 30 -5.80 -20.90 -8.41
N ILE A 31 -6.11 -20.01 -9.35
CA ILE A 31 -5.47 -18.69 -9.44
C ILE A 31 -5.71 -17.89 -8.16
N LEU A 32 -6.95 -17.86 -7.66
CA LEU A 32 -7.28 -17.20 -6.39
C LEU A 32 -6.53 -17.84 -5.21
N GLU A 33 -6.52 -19.17 -5.12
CA GLU A 33 -5.84 -19.91 -4.06
C GLU A 33 -4.34 -19.64 -4.06
N ILE A 34 -3.69 -19.70 -5.23
CA ILE A 34 -2.26 -19.39 -5.38
C ILE A 34 -2.00 -17.92 -5.02
N GLY A 35 -2.85 -16.98 -5.48
CA GLY A 35 -2.73 -15.56 -5.14
C GLY A 35 -2.74 -15.33 -3.62
N VAL A 36 -3.71 -15.91 -2.91
CA VAL A 36 -3.80 -15.83 -1.45
C VAL A 36 -2.61 -16.51 -0.77
N ALA A 37 -2.21 -17.70 -1.24
CA ALA A 37 -1.08 -18.43 -0.69
C ALA A 37 0.23 -17.63 -0.83
N VAL A 38 0.46 -17.02 -2.00
CA VAL A 38 1.63 -16.16 -2.26
C VAL A 38 1.61 -14.97 -1.32
N LEU A 39 0.49 -14.24 -1.20
CA LEU A 39 0.35 -13.11 -0.28
C LEU A 39 0.68 -13.50 1.17
N VAL A 40 0.17 -14.64 1.64
CA VAL A 40 0.49 -15.18 2.98
C VAL A 40 1.98 -15.51 3.11
N VAL A 41 2.59 -16.11 2.10
CA VAL A 41 4.03 -16.43 2.11
C VAL A 41 4.87 -15.14 2.14
N VAL A 42 4.50 -14.13 1.36
CA VAL A 42 5.16 -12.81 1.36
C VAL A 42 5.04 -12.16 2.75
N PHE A 43 3.85 -12.18 3.35
CA PHE A 43 3.62 -11.67 4.69
C PHE A 43 4.48 -12.39 5.73
N LEU A 44 4.50 -13.73 5.71
CA LEU A 44 5.31 -14.55 6.62
C LEU A 44 6.80 -14.29 6.44
N PHE A 45 7.27 -14.14 5.20
CA PHE A 45 8.66 -13.84 4.90
C PHE A 45 9.10 -12.52 5.56
N TYR A 46 8.32 -11.45 5.38
CA TYR A 46 8.61 -10.18 6.05
C TYR A 46 8.47 -10.26 7.56
N PHE A 47 7.48 -10.99 8.07
CA PHE A 47 7.28 -11.21 9.50
C PHE A 47 8.50 -11.89 10.14
N LEU A 48 9.06 -12.91 9.49
CA LEU A 48 10.23 -13.63 9.97
C LEU A 48 11.50 -12.78 9.94
N ILE A 49 11.75 -12.04 8.84
CA ILE A 49 12.92 -11.16 8.71
C ILE A 49 12.88 -10.02 9.73
N THR A 50 11.69 -9.49 9.99
CA THR A 50 11.51 -8.39 10.93
C THR A 50 11.39 -8.85 12.39
N ARG A 51 11.35 -10.15 12.68
CA ARG A 51 11.25 -10.67 14.05
C ARG A 51 12.38 -10.19 14.96
N GLY A 52 13.58 -10.02 14.42
CA GLY A 52 14.74 -9.51 15.17
C GLY A 52 14.70 -8.00 15.44
N ASN A 53 13.99 -7.23 14.61
CA ASN A 53 13.81 -5.79 14.76
C ASN A 53 12.43 -5.39 14.21
N PRO A 54 11.36 -5.56 15.01
CA PRO A 54 10.01 -5.41 14.52
C PRO A 54 9.77 -3.95 14.09
N PRO A 55 9.20 -3.73 12.89
CA PRO A 55 8.81 -2.39 12.48
C PRO A 55 7.84 -1.82 13.52
N LYS A 56 8.03 -0.54 13.85
CA LYS A 56 7.13 0.17 14.78
C LYS A 56 5.70 0.26 14.28
N ASP A 57 5.48 -0.02 13.00
CA ASP A 57 4.25 0.23 12.30
C ASP A 57 3.80 -1.00 11.50
N ILE A 58 2.58 -1.45 11.77
CA ILE A 58 1.94 -2.58 11.07
C ILE A 58 1.77 -2.24 9.57
N LEU A 59 1.66 -0.96 9.21
CA LEU A 59 1.59 -0.52 7.81
C LEU A 59 2.82 -0.90 6.99
N PHE A 60 3.95 -1.19 7.63
CA PHE A 60 5.12 -1.72 6.93
C PHE A 60 4.79 -2.99 6.15
N PHE A 61 4.09 -3.94 6.79
CA PHE A 61 3.74 -5.21 6.16
C PHE A 61 2.79 -5.01 4.98
N VAL A 62 1.81 -4.11 5.16
CA VAL A 62 0.87 -3.73 4.09
C VAL A 62 1.62 -3.14 2.91
N PHE A 63 2.51 -2.15 3.12
CA PHE A 63 3.24 -1.55 2.00
C PHE A 63 4.19 -2.52 1.30
N ALA A 64 4.79 -3.47 2.05
CA ALA A 64 5.69 -4.46 1.47
C ALA A 64 4.96 -5.52 0.65
N GLU A 65 3.74 -5.90 1.07
CA GLU A 65 2.87 -6.80 0.33
C GLU A 65 2.32 -6.12 -0.93
N PHE A 66 1.82 -4.89 -0.81
CA PHE A 66 1.34 -4.13 -1.96
C PHE A 66 2.45 -3.78 -2.97
N SER A 67 3.71 -3.61 -2.53
CA SER A 67 4.81 -3.43 -3.49
C SER A 67 5.07 -4.67 -4.33
N PHE A 68 4.80 -5.86 -3.79
CA PHE A 68 4.90 -7.11 -4.54
C PHE A 68 3.76 -7.20 -5.58
N THR A 69 2.53 -6.84 -5.20
CA THR A 69 1.39 -6.84 -6.14
C THR A 69 1.56 -5.80 -7.25
N CYS A 70 2.20 -4.65 -6.99
CA CYS A 70 2.51 -3.67 -8.04
C CYS A 70 3.37 -4.23 -9.18
N VAL A 71 4.28 -5.16 -8.90
CA VAL A 71 5.06 -5.80 -9.96
C VAL A 71 4.16 -6.70 -10.81
N ILE A 72 3.20 -7.39 -10.20
CA ILE A 72 2.17 -8.16 -10.91
C ILE A 72 1.32 -7.24 -11.77
N ASP A 73 0.88 -6.10 -11.24
CA ASP A 73 0.08 -5.11 -11.97
C ASP A 73 0.85 -4.56 -13.19
N LEU A 74 2.13 -4.20 -13.00
CA LEU A 74 2.97 -3.71 -14.09
C LEU A 74 3.15 -4.75 -15.20
N VAL A 75 3.42 -6.01 -14.84
CA VAL A 75 3.55 -7.11 -15.80
C VAL A 75 2.24 -7.35 -16.53
N SER A 76 1.13 -7.32 -15.80
CA SER A 76 -0.21 -7.44 -16.38
C SER A 76 -0.45 -6.35 -17.42
N ALA A 77 -0.18 -5.09 -17.09
CA ALA A 77 -0.34 -3.96 -18.01
C ALA A 77 0.53 -4.10 -19.27
N LEU A 78 1.80 -4.45 -19.10
CA LEU A 78 2.74 -4.65 -20.21
C LEU A 78 2.32 -5.80 -21.14
N GLU A 79 1.69 -6.85 -20.59
CA GLU A 79 1.23 -7.99 -21.36
C GLU A 79 -0.08 -7.72 -22.08
N TYR A 80 -0.99 -6.94 -21.48
CA TYR A 80 -2.20 -6.47 -22.18
C TYR A 80 -1.88 -5.51 -23.33
N ASP A 81 -0.83 -4.70 -23.21
CA ASP A 81 -0.32 -3.85 -24.29
C ASP A 81 0.53 -4.61 -25.33
N GLY A 82 0.80 -5.91 -25.10
CA GLY A 82 1.56 -6.76 -26.02
C GLY A 82 3.07 -6.46 -26.07
N ILE A 83 3.61 -5.75 -25.07
CA ILE A 83 5.06 -5.46 -24.96
C ILE A 83 5.83 -6.70 -24.51
N ILE A 84 5.23 -7.49 -23.61
CA ILE A 84 5.75 -8.76 -23.12
C ILE A 84 4.72 -9.87 -23.36
N SER A 85 5.17 -11.12 -23.41
CA SER A 85 4.29 -12.29 -23.55
C SER A 85 4.79 -13.44 -22.70
N GLY A 86 3.86 -14.27 -22.21
CA GLY A 86 4.16 -15.51 -21.52
C GLY A 86 4.22 -15.43 -20.00
N PHE A 87 3.68 -14.37 -19.37
CA PHE A 87 3.60 -14.25 -17.91
C PHE A 87 2.15 -14.24 -17.40
N MET A 88 1.22 -13.65 -18.13
CA MET A 88 -0.17 -13.40 -17.74
C MET A 88 -1.20 -13.88 -18.78
N GLU A 89 -0.79 -14.59 -19.83
CA GLU A 89 -1.72 -15.15 -20.83
C GLU A 89 -2.86 -15.99 -20.21
N PHE A 90 -2.55 -16.78 -19.17
CA PHE A 90 -3.56 -17.54 -18.42
C PHE A 90 -4.61 -16.62 -17.77
N TYR A 91 -4.18 -15.46 -17.25
CA TYR A 91 -5.04 -14.52 -16.56
C TYR A 91 -5.91 -13.73 -17.55
N GLN A 92 -5.40 -13.46 -18.76
CA GLN A 92 -6.18 -12.87 -19.85
C GLN A 92 -7.29 -13.81 -20.35
N LYS A 93 -7.03 -15.12 -20.39
CA LYS A 93 -7.97 -16.12 -20.91
C LYS A 93 -8.98 -16.58 -19.85
N THR A 94 -8.56 -16.74 -18.60
CA THR A 94 -9.34 -17.43 -17.57
C THR A 94 -9.57 -16.61 -16.30
N GLY A 95 -8.82 -15.53 -16.10
CA GLY A 95 -8.89 -14.71 -14.89
C GLY A 95 -10.09 -13.76 -14.90
N GLU A 96 -9.94 -12.61 -15.57
CA GLU A 96 -10.89 -11.51 -15.43
C GLU A 96 -10.97 -10.66 -16.72
N PRO A 97 -12.05 -10.75 -17.53
CA PRO A 97 -12.15 -10.00 -18.79
C PRO A 97 -12.18 -8.47 -18.61
N TYR A 98 -12.43 -7.98 -17.40
CA TYR A 98 -12.48 -6.55 -17.04
C TYR A 98 -11.09 -5.91 -16.90
N LEU A 99 -10.04 -6.70 -16.67
CA LEU A 99 -8.66 -6.21 -16.66
C LEU A 99 -8.14 -5.83 -18.05
N GLY A 100 -8.77 -6.34 -19.11
CA GLY A 100 -8.49 -5.92 -20.48
C GLY A 100 -9.11 -4.58 -20.88
N THR A 101 -9.82 -3.89 -19.97
CA THR A 101 -10.34 -2.56 -20.25
C THR A 101 -9.23 -1.51 -20.20
N SER A 102 -9.31 -0.48 -21.04
CA SER A 102 -8.31 0.60 -21.07
C SER A 102 -8.13 1.29 -19.71
N TYR A 103 -9.20 1.39 -18.93
CA TYR A 103 -9.14 1.92 -17.57
C TYR A 103 -8.35 1.01 -16.62
N ALA A 104 -8.58 -0.30 -16.67
CA ALA A 104 -7.89 -1.27 -15.83
C ALA A 104 -6.39 -1.38 -16.17
N ILE A 105 -6.05 -1.35 -17.45
CA ILE A 105 -4.65 -1.32 -17.91
C ILE A 105 -3.95 -0.06 -17.40
N MET A 106 -4.59 1.11 -17.53
CA MET A 106 -4.05 2.37 -17.01
C MET A 106 -3.91 2.37 -15.48
N MET A 107 -4.87 1.79 -14.76
CA MET A 107 -4.77 1.59 -13.32
C MET A 107 -3.56 0.73 -12.96
N CYS A 108 -3.38 -0.40 -13.64
CA CYS A 108 -2.25 -1.30 -13.40
C CYS A 108 -0.90 -0.59 -13.63
N TYR A 109 -0.79 0.28 -14.62
CA TYR A 109 0.41 1.13 -14.81
C TYR A 109 0.61 2.12 -13.67
N TRP A 110 -0.46 2.79 -13.23
CA TRP A 110 -0.39 3.73 -12.12
C TRP A 110 0.04 3.04 -10.83
N ASP A 111 -0.51 1.86 -10.57
CA ASP A 111 -0.18 1.06 -9.40
C ASP A 111 1.27 0.55 -9.49
N GLY A 112 1.65 -0.01 -10.64
CA GLY A 112 2.99 -0.55 -10.90
C GLY A 112 4.13 0.48 -10.88
N ILE A 113 3.85 1.76 -11.15
CA ILE A 113 4.87 2.82 -11.21
C ILE A 113 4.73 3.79 -10.04
N ALA A 114 3.61 4.51 -9.97
CA ALA A 114 3.44 5.59 -9.01
C ALA A 114 3.23 5.05 -7.59
N HIS A 115 2.32 4.09 -7.39
CA HIS A 115 2.13 3.48 -6.07
C HIS A 115 3.36 2.69 -5.65
N PHE A 116 4.00 1.95 -6.55
CA PHE A 116 5.26 1.26 -6.27
C PHE A 116 6.35 2.20 -5.71
N ALA A 117 6.60 3.33 -6.38
CA ALA A 117 7.56 4.33 -5.88
C ALA A 117 7.13 4.90 -4.51
N MET A 118 5.84 5.16 -4.30
CA MET A 118 5.31 5.62 -3.03
C MET A 118 5.50 4.58 -1.91
N TYR A 119 5.28 3.28 -2.16
CA TYR A 119 5.51 2.22 -1.17
C TYR A 119 6.95 2.16 -0.71
N LEU A 120 7.91 2.16 -1.64
CA LEU A 120 9.33 2.15 -1.31
C LEU A 120 9.71 3.37 -0.48
N MET A 121 9.21 4.55 -0.86
CA MET A 121 9.45 5.78 -0.12
C MET A 121 8.83 5.73 1.29
N MET A 122 7.62 5.20 1.45
CA MET A 122 6.99 5.06 2.77
C MET A 122 7.74 4.06 3.65
N ILE A 123 8.17 2.92 3.09
CA ILE A 123 9.00 1.91 3.77
C ILE A 123 10.34 2.50 4.22
N SER A 124 10.98 3.29 3.36
CA SER A 124 12.18 4.06 3.68
C SER A 124 11.96 4.95 4.90
N ARG A 125 10.87 5.74 4.88
CA ARG A 125 10.53 6.67 5.97
C ARG A 125 10.18 5.94 7.27
N ILE A 126 9.49 4.80 7.21
CA ILE A 126 9.22 3.96 8.39
C ILE A 126 10.55 3.45 8.98
N THR A 127 11.47 2.98 8.14
CA THR A 127 12.79 2.48 8.55
C THR A 127 13.63 3.59 9.20
N ASP A 128 13.61 4.78 8.60
CA ASP A 128 14.29 5.99 9.08
C ASP A 128 13.59 6.67 10.27
N ARG A 129 12.45 6.14 10.72
CA ARG A 129 11.60 6.72 11.79
C ARG A 129 11.16 8.16 11.51
N LYS A 130 10.97 8.50 10.22
CA LYS A 130 10.48 9.79 9.75
C LYS A 130 8.98 9.75 9.57
N ALA A 131 8.32 10.89 9.75
CA ALA A 131 6.90 11.01 9.47
C ALA A 131 6.62 10.79 7.97
N PHE A 132 5.63 9.95 7.67
CA PHE A 132 5.19 9.64 6.31
C PHE A 132 3.68 9.88 6.11
N ARG A 133 3.01 10.51 7.09
CA ARG A 133 1.54 10.66 7.14
C ARG A 133 0.95 11.28 5.88
N THR A 134 1.52 12.36 5.37
CA THR A 134 1.02 13.03 4.16
C THR A 134 1.09 12.11 2.94
N MET A 135 2.18 11.37 2.80
CA MET A 135 2.36 10.41 1.71
C MET A 135 1.39 9.24 1.83
N GLY A 136 1.23 8.69 3.03
CA GLY A 136 0.28 7.60 3.28
C GLY A 136 -1.18 8.01 3.08
N LEU A 137 -1.54 9.27 3.37
CA LEU A 137 -2.88 9.78 3.10
C LEU A 137 -3.12 10.00 1.60
N PHE A 138 -2.12 10.48 0.87
CA PHE A 138 -2.20 10.59 -0.59
C PHE A 138 -2.32 9.21 -1.25
N TRP A 139 -1.51 8.26 -0.80
CA TRP A 139 -1.59 6.85 -1.19
C TRP A 139 -2.99 6.27 -0.96
N ALA A 140 -3.51 6.37 0.27
CA ALA A 140 -4.82 5.82 0.62
C ALA A 140 -5.93 6.44 -0.22
N GLY A 141 -5.90 7.76 -0.42
CA GLY A 141 -6.87 8.47 -1.26
C GLY A 141 -6.81 8.05 -2.73
N SER A 142 -5.60 7.95 -3.29
CA SER A 142 -5.37 7.53 -4.68
C SER A 142 -5.87 6.12 -4.94
N LEU A 143 -5.53 5.16 -4.07
CA LEU A 143 -6.05 3.78 -4.18
C LEU A 143 -7.56 3.70 -4.01
N CYS A 144 -8.14 4.41 -3.03
CA CYS A 144 -9.59 4.41 -2.83
C CYS A 144 -10.32 4.96 -4.05
N ALA A 145 -9.80 6.03 -4.66
CA ALA A 145 -10.36 6.60 -5.88
C ALA A 145 -10.31 5.57 -7.03
N ASN A 146 -9.13 4.99 -7.31
CA ASN A 146 -8.97 3.97 -8.35
C ASN A 146 -9.93 2.80 -8.15
N MET A 147 -9.90 2.17 -6.97
CA MET A 147 -10.72 0.99 -6.68
C MET A 147 -12.22 1.28 -6.71
N SER A 148 -12.65 2.46 -6.25
CA SER A 148 -14.07 2.84 -6.30
C SER A 148 -14.58 2.95 -7.75
N VAL A 149 -13.79 3.54 -8.65
CA VAL A 149 -14.15 3.68 -10.06
C VAL A 149 -14.11 2.32 -10.76
N PHE A 150 -13.14 1.47 -10.44
CA PHE A 150 -13.05 0.13 -11.00
C PHE A 150 -14.20 -0.78 -10.60
N ILE A 151 -14.49 -0.87 -9.30
CA ILE A 151 -15.61 -1.68 -8.79
C ILE A 151 -16.94 -1.16 -9.36
N THR A 152 -17.15 0.16 -9.37
CA THR A 152 -18.35 0.75 -9.97
C THR A 152 -18.43 0.46 -11.47
N GLY A 153 -17.31 0.53 -12.20
CA GLY A 153 -17.23 0.23 -13.62
C GLY A 153 -17.54 -1.23 -13.96
N ILE A 154 -17.13 -2.18 -13.10
CA ILE A 154 -17.46 -3.60 -13.25
C ILE A 154 -18.95 -3.83 -12.98
N VAL A 155 -19.47 -3.31 -11.86
CA VAL A 155 -20.86 -3.53 -11.43
C VAL A 155 -21.87 -2.88 -12.37
N ALA A 156 -21.58 -1.67 -12.87
CA ALA A 156 -22.44 -0.97 -13.84
C ALA A 156 -22.20 -1.42 -15.28
N GLY A 157 -21.11 -2.16 -15.53
CA GLY A 157 -20.67 -2.57 -16.85
C GLY A 157 -21.29 -3.88 -17.32
N LYS A 158 -20.96 -4.24 -18.57
CA LYS A 158 -21.42 -5.47 -19.25
C LYS A 158 -21.05 -6.77 -18.52
N TYR A 159 -20.07 -6.72 -17.60
CA TYR A 159 -19.54 -7.87 -16.88
C TYR A 159 -20.16 -8.06 -15.47
N GLY A 160 -21.13 -7.23 -15.06
CA GLY A 160 -21.74 -7.32 -13.73
C GLY A 160 -22.50 -8.63 -13.43
N SER A 161 -22.82 -9.42 -14.46
CA SER A 161 -23.48 -10.73 -14.35
C SER A 161 -22.52 -11.93 -14.32
N GLU A 162 -21.23 -11.73 -14.62
CA GLU A 162 -20.19 -12.78 -14.69
C GLU A 162 -19.03 -12.44 -13.74
N VAL A 163 -19.37 -12.26 -12.47
CA VAL A 163 -18.39 -11.91 -11.44
C VAL A 163 -17.56 -13.15 -11.10
N GLN A 164 -16.29 -13.15 -11.53
CA GLN A 164 -15.35 -14.20 -11.20
C GLN A 164 -14.93 -14.13 -9.72
N PRO A 165 -14.53 -15.24 -9.08
CA PRO A 165 -14.12 -15.25 -7.67
C PRO A 165 -12.99 -14.28 -7.33
N ALA A 166 -12.09 -14.00 -8.28
CA ALA A 166 -11.00 -13.04 -8.15
C ALA A 166 -11.48 -11.60 -7.88
N PHE A 167 -12.75 -11.26 -8.21
CA PHE A 167 -13.34 -9.96 -7.92
C PHE A 167 -13.34 -9.62 -6.42
N TRP A 168 -13.44 -10.61 -5.55
CA TRP A 168 -13.41 -10.41 -4.10
C TRP A 168 -12.07 -9.86 -3.59
N LEU A 169 -10.96 -10.12 -4.30
CA LEU A 169 -9.67 -9.53 -3.98
C LEU A 169 -9.73 -8.00 -4.12
N ASN A 170 -10.45 -7.47 -5.11
CA ASN A 170 -10.59 -6.01 -5.29
C ASN A 170 -11.26 -5.33 -4.08
N PHE A 171 -12.19 -6.00 -3.40
CA PHE A 171 -12.74 -5.49 -2.14
C PHE A 171 -11.72 -5.48 -1.02
N LEU A 172 -10.87 -6.51 -0.92
CA LEU A 172 -9.78 -6.54 0.05
C LEU A 172 -8.78 -5.41 -0.22
N PHE A 173 -8.44 -5.20 -1.50
CA PHE A 173 -7.60 -4.08 -1.95
C PHE A 173 -8.23 -2.70 -1.73
N LEU A 174 -9.55 -2.59 -1.59
CA LEU A 174 -10.24 -1.35 -1.18
C LEU A 174 -10.27 -1.19 0.36
N LEU A 175 -10.52 -2.26 1.11
CA LEU A 175 -10.62 -2.22 2.57
C LEU A 175 -9.27 -1.86 3.23
N MET A 176 -8.17 -2.44 2.74
CA MET A 176 -6.83 -2.22 3.28
C MET A 176 -6.38 -0.74 3.25
N PRO A 177 -6.48 0.02 2.15
CA PRO A 177 -6.16 1.44 2.13
C PRO A 177 -7.13 2.30 2.93
N VAL A 178 -8.42 1.92 3.04
CA VAL A 178 -9.38 2.60 3.93
C VAL A 178 -8.94 2.46 5.39
N LEU A 179 -8.61 1.24 5.82
CA LEU A 179 -8.08 0.98 7.16
C LEU A 179 -6.76 1.70 7.41
N GLY A 180 -5.85 1.68 6.43
CA GLY A 180 -4.59 2.42 6.48
C GLY A 180 -4.80 3.93 6.61
N GLY A 181 -5.75 4.48 5.86
CA GLY A 181 -6.17 5.87 5.97
C GLY A 181 -6.72 6.20 7.35
N VAL A 182 -7.66 5.40 7.89
CA VAL A 182 -8.22 5.57 9.24
C VAL A 182 -7.12 5.51 10.30
N LEU A 183 -6.18 4.55 10.19
CA LEU A 183 -5.05 4.42 11.09
C LEU A 183 -4.12 5.64 11.02
N LEU A 184 -3.92 6.21 9.83
CA LEU A 184 -3.10 7.41 9.65
C LEU A 184 -3.79 8.69 10.15
N PHE A 185 -5.12 8.77 10.04
CA PHE A 185 -5.91 9.89 10.54
C PHE A 185 -6.03 9.89 12.07
N THR A 186 -6.21 8.71 12.67
CA THR A 186 -6.31 8.54 14.13
C THR A 186 -5.00 8.78 14.86
N ARG A 187 -3.86 8.76 14.16
CA ARG A 187 -2.57 9.09 14.75
C ARG A 187 -2.50 10.57 15.17
N PRO A 188 -2.07 10.85 16.41
CA PRO A 188 -1.82 12.22 16.83
C PRO A 188 -0.83 12.85 15.85
N LYS A 189 -1.20 14.01 15.32
CA LYS A 189 -0.33 14.80 14.44
C LYS A 189 0.96 15.04 15.22
N ASP A 190 2.11 14.66 14.66
CA ASP A 190 3.40 15.14 15.13
C ASP A 190 3.38 16.65 14.98
N ARG A 191 2.83 17.34 15.98
CA ARG A 191 2.88 18.79 16.04
C ARG A 191 4.35 19.09 16.25
N PRO A 192 4.97 19.96 15.42
CA PRO A 192 6.24 20.53 15.79
C PRO A 192 6.10 21.05 17.23
N LEU A 193 7.01 20.67 18.13
CA LEU A 193 7.08 21.14 19.52
C LEU A 193 7.32 22.67 19.62
N ILE A 194 7.07 23.43 18.56
CA ILE A 194 7.18 24.89 18.45
C ILE A 194 6.18 25.57 19.39
N GLY A 195 5.03 24.94 19.70
CA GLY A 195 4.07 25.45 20.67
C GLY A 195 4.48 25.23 22.14
N GLY A 196 5.02 24.05 22.48
CA GLY A 196 5.34 23.70 23.87
C GLY A 196 6.58 24.42 24.42
N TYR A 197 7.60 24.64 23.57
CA TYR A 197 8.83 25.31 23.99
C TYR A 197 8.61 26.81 24.28
N ASN A 198 7.79 27.47 23.45
CA ASN A 198 7.46 28.89 23.62
C ASN A 198 6.49 29.12 24.79
N VAL A 199 5.52 28.22 25.01
CA VAL A 199 4.61 28.29 26.17
C VAL A 199 5.37 28.03 27.47
N SER A 200 6.28 27.05 27.52
CA SER A 200 7.11 26.80 28.72
C SER A 200 8.06 27.97 29.02
N LYS A 201 8.72 28.57 28.00
CA LYS A 201 9.52 29.79 28.19
C LYS A 201 8.68 30.98 28.63
N THR A 202 7.48 31.16 28.08
CA THR A 202 6.58 32.26 28.43
C THR A 202 6.07 32.09 29.86
N TYR A 203 5.66 30.89 30.25
CA TYR A 203 5.20 30.56 31.59
C TYR A 203 6.33 30.74 32.62
N LYS A 204 7.55 30.27 32.30
CA LYS A 204 8.72 30.45 33.16
C LYS A 204 9.13 31.92 33.28
N LYS A 205 9.04 32.72 32.21
CA LYS A 205 9.22 34.19 32.26
C LYS A 205 8.13 34.87 33.08
N LEU A 206 6.87 34.44 32.97
CA LEU A 206 5.76 35.00 33.73
C LEU A 206 5.93 34.71 35.23
N LEU A 207 6.26 33.47 35.59
CA LEU A 207 6.52 33.07 36.99
C LEU A 207 7.71 33.82 37.59
N LEU A 208 8.81 33.98 36.84
CA LEU A 208 9.96 34.77 37.29
C LEU A 208 9.64 36.27 37.38
N GLY A 209 8.81 36.81 36.47
CA GLY A 209 8.36 38.19 36.49
C GLY A 209 7.33 38.50 37.58
N VAL A 210 6.52 37.53 37.98
CA VAL A 210 5.58 37.62 39.12
C VAL A 210 6.34 37.56 40.44
N ASN A 211 7.33 36.66 40.56
CA ASN A 211 8.16 36.55 41.76
C ASN A 211 8.95 37.85 42.03
N ASN A 212 9.40 38.54 40.97
CA ASN A 212 10.11 39.81 41.11
C ASN A 212 9.21 41.00 41.48
N ARG A 213 7.91 40.96 41.13
CA ARG A 213 6.93 41.98 41.57
C ARG A 213 6.44 41.77 42.99
N ALA A 214 6.38 40.53 43.47
CA ALA A 214 6.04 40.24 44.87
C ALA A 214 7.11 40.73 45.86
N LEU A 215 8.38 40.74 45.44
CA LEU A 215 9.50 41.25 46.24
C LEU A 215 9.61 42.79 46.28
N THR A 216 8.95 43.51 45.36
CA THR A 216 8.97 44.99 45.35
C THR A 216 7.84 45.64 46.14
N CYS A 217 6.87 44.86 46.64
CA CYS A 217 5.81 45.35 47.53
C CYS A 217 6.07 45.04 49.03
N LEU A 218 7.27 44.55 49.36
CA LEU A 218 7.66 44.18 50.74
C LEU A 218 8.82 45.02 51.31
N PHE A 219 9.10 46.19 50.72
CA PHE A 219 9.94 47.23 51.31
C PHE A 219 9.24 48.58 51.21
#